data_AF-A0A814HNF6-F1
#
_entry.id   AF-A0A814HNF6-F1
#
_cell.length_a   1.000
_cell.length_b   1.000
_cell.length_c   1.000
_cell.angle_alpha   90.00
_cell.angle_beta   90.00
_cell.angle_gamma   90.00
#
_symmetry.space_group_name_H-M   'P 1'
#
loop_
_entity.id
_entity.type
_entity.pdbx_description
1 polymer ?
#
loop_
_entity_poly.entity_id
_entity_poly.type
_entity_poly.pdbx_seq_one_letter_code
_entity_poly.pdbx_strand_id
1 'polypeptide(L)'
;TCYATHLLGFNEPDLPVASGGAYISPYNASVLWKQYIQPVKTQCNISLGAPAVTNAVASGWGTDWLNQFFGNCTSPNCTFDFIPFHWYGQSVLDFETYVANFHTIFPTYPLWVTEFQFTGVSNVTTAYMVKQAMQWLDAQSYVVRYSMFGPMNPANMAGIPNGAMVKDDLTGLTPVGLEYAGLM
;
A
#
# COMPACT_ATOMS: atom_id res chain seq x y z
N THR A 1 18.06 -14.93 15.33
CA THR A 1 18.36 -13.70 14.56
C THR A 1 17.43 -13.67 13.38
N CYS A 2 16.67 -12.60 13.21
CA CYS A 2 15.75 -12.47 12.07
C CYS A 2 16.47 -11.75 10.92
N TYR A 3 16.22 -12.16 9.67
CA TYR A 3 16.83 -11.54 8.49
C TYR A 3 16.02 -10.35 7.95
N ALA A 4 14.71 -10.33 8.21
CA ALA A 4 13.85 -9.22 7.84
C ALA A 4 14.09 -8.02 8.76
N THR A 5 14.16 -6.83 8.17
CA THR A 5 14.31 -5.55 8.87
C THR A 5 13.00 -4.79 9.02
N HIS A 6 11.97 -5.18 8.27
CA HIS A 6 10.63 -4.59 8.30
C HIS A 6 9.57 -5.68 8.22
N LEU A 7 8.43 -5.47 8.87
CA LEU A 7 7.25 -6.32 8.79
C LEU A 7 6.03 -5.47 8.44
N LEU A 8 5.30 -5.87 7.39
CA LEU A 8 3.99 -5.34 7.05
C LEU A 8 2.92 -6.07 7.86
N GLY A 9 1.97 -5.31 8.41
CA GLY A 9 0.85 -5.83 9.18
C GLY A 9 -0.24 -6.46 8.31
N PHE A 10 -1.51 -6.25 8.69
CA PHE A 10 -2.65 -6.77 7.93
C PHE A 10 -2.79 -6.08 6.57
N ASN A 11 -3.11 -6.86 5.55
CA ASN A 11 -3.44 -6.40 4.20
C ASN A 11 -4.95 -6.16 4.08
N GLU A 12 -5.36 -4.92 3.78
CA GLU A 12 -6.74 -4.50 3.55
C GLU A 12 -7.73 -5.06 4.58
N PRO A 13 -7.49 -4.86 5.90
CA PRO A 13 -8.42 -5.34 6.92
C PRO A 13 -9.77 -4.61 6.86
N ASP A 14 -9.81 -3.45 6.23
CA ASP A 14 -10.96 -2.56 6.09
C ASP A 14 -11.97 -3.02 5.04
N LEU A 15 -11.56 -3.86 4.08
CA LEU A 15 -12.45 -4.38 3.04
C LEU A 15 -13.01 -5.78 3.34
N PRO A 16 -14.23 -6.10 2.86
CA PRO A 16 -14.77 -7.45 2.86
C PRO A 16 -13.91 -8.44 2.06
N VAL A 17 -13.94 -9.72 2.46
CA VAL A 17 -13.29 -10.83 1.74
C VAL A 17 -13.78 -10.95 0.30
N ALA A 18 -15.06 -10.66 0.06
CA ALA A 18 -15.64 -10.66 -1.29
C ALA A 18 -15.00 -9.63 -2.24
N SER A 19 -14.32 -8.62 -1.70
CA SER A 19 -13.59 -7.59 -2.44
C SER A 19 -12.07 -7.79 -2.41
N GLY A 20 -11.57 -8.91 -1.86
CA GLY A 20 -10.14 -9.22 -1.73
C GLY A 20 -9.51 -8.85 -0.38
N GLY A 21 -10.26 -8.18 0.51
CA GLY A 21 -9.76 -7.77 1.83
C GLY A 21 -9.76 -8.87 2.88
N ALA A 22 -9.21 -8.58 4.06
CA ALA A 22 -9.18 -9.52 5.18
C ALA A 22 -10.40 -9.42 6.13
N TYR A 23 -11.19 -8.35 6.03
CA TYR A 23 -12.41 -8.09 6.80
C TYR A 23 -12.24 -8.27 8.32
N ILE A 24 -11.33 -7.49 8.91
CA ILE A 24 -11.02 -7.52 10.33
C ILE A 24 -11.44 -6.19 10.96
N SER A 25 -12.22 -6.22 12.05
CA SER A 25 -12.56 -4.98 12.77
C SER A 25 -11.33 -4.33 13.40
N PRO A 26 -11.31 -2.99 13.59
CA PRO A 26 -10.18 -2.31 14.23
C PRO A 26 -9.85 -2.87 15.62
N TYR A 27 -10.88 -3.23 16.40
CA TYR A 27 -10.71 -3.84 17.72
C TYR A 27 -10.03 -5.21 17.63
N ASN A 28 -10.53 -6.11 16.77
CA ASN A 28 -9.96 -7.45 16.63
C ASN A 28 -8.52 -7.39 16.08
N ALA A 29 -8.26 -6.50 15.11
CA ALA A 29 -6.91 -6.25 14.62
C ALA A 29 -5.98 -5.80 15.75
N SER A 30 -6.44 -4.96 16.69
CA SER A 30 -5.62 -4.55 17.84
C SER A 30 -5.28 -5.72 18.77
N VAL A 31 -6.23 -6.62 19.02
CA VAL A 31 -6.02 -7.83 19.84
C VAL A 31 -4.97 -8.73 19.18
N LEU A 32 -5.14 -9.00 17.89
CA LEU A 32 -4.20 -9.81 17.11
C LEU A 32 -2.82 -9.15 17.01
N TRP A 33 -2.76 -7.82 16.86
CA TRP A 33 -1.51 -7.08 16.83
C TRP A 33 -0.70 -7.30 18.12
N LYS A 34 -1.33 -7.08 19.28
CA LYS A 34 -0.70 -7.27 20.59
C LYS A 34 -0.21 -8.71 20.79
N GLN A 35 -0.98 -9.68 20.30
CA GLN A 35 -0.67 -11.09 20.47
C GLN A 35 0.44 -11.59 19.53
N TYR A 36 0.43 -11.18 18.25
CA TYR A 36 1.24 -11.82 17.21
C TYR A 36 2.24 -10.90 16.53
N ILE A 37 1.96 -9.59 16.45
CA ILE A 37 2.81 -8.65 15.69
C ILE A 37 3.75 -7.88 16.62
N GLN A 38 3.23 -7.28 17.69
CA GLN A 38 4.03 -6.51 18.64
C GLN A 38 5.24 -7.29 19.21
N PRO A 39 5.13 -8.57 19.58
CA PRO A 39 6.27 -9.32 20.13
C PRO A 39 7.43 -9.45 19.14
N VAL A 40 7.17 -9.42 17.83
CA VAL A 40 8.20 -9.55 16.80
C VAL A 40 9.16 -8.35 16.84
N LYS A 41 8.68 -7.15 17.20
CA LYS A 41 9.54 -5.95 17.31
C LYS A 41 10.73 -6.18 18.22
N THR A 42 10.51 -6.73 19.41
CA THR A 42 11.58 -6.98 20.39
C THR A 42 12.35 -8.27 20.10
N GLN A 43 11.68 -9.32 19.61
CA GLN A 43 12.32 -10.59 19.29
C GLN A 43 13.28 -10.49 18.09
N CYS A 44 12.95 -9.64 17.11
CA CYS A 44 13.69 -9.50 15.86
C CYS A 44 14.43 -8.16 15.70
N ASN A 45 14.19 -7.18 16.58
CA ASN A 45 14.64 -5.79 16.39
C ASN A 45 14.22 -5.25 15.01
N ILE A 46 12.92 -5.30 14.72
CA ILE A 46 12.33 -5.04 13.40
C ILE A 46 11.43 -3.79 13.43
N SER A 47 11.31 -3.09 12.31
CA SER A 47 10.31 -2.03 12.12
C SER A 47 8.94 -2.61 11.75
N LEU A 48 7.88 -2.12 12.38
CA LEU A 48 6.51 -2.56 12.18
C LEU A 48 5.70 -1.52 11.40
N GLY A 49 5.14 -1.95 10.27
CA GLY A 49 4.16 -1.16 9.51
C GLY A 49 2.77 -1.36 10.06
N ALA A 50 2.02 -0.27 10.25
CA ALA A 50 0.60 -0.32 10.57
C ALA A 50 -0.19 -1.16 9.53
N PRO A 51 -1.47 -1.50 9.77
CA PRO A 51 -2.27 -2.19 8.77
C PRO A 51 -2.39 -1.37 7.47
N ALA A 52 -2.20 -2.02 6.32
CA ALA A 52 -2.33 -1.41 5.01
C ALA A 52 -3.81 -1.33 4.63
N VAL A 53 -4.39 -0.14 4.67
CA VAL A 53 -5.80 0.11 4.33
C VAL A 53 -5.96 0.56 2.88
N THR A 54 -7.17 0.42 2.35
CA THR A 54 -7.50 0.86 0.99
C THR A 54 -7.72 2.37 0.88
N ASN A 55 -7.87 2.86 -0.36
CA ASN A 55 -8.30 4.23 -0.64
C ASN A 55 -9.82 4.46 -0.58
N ALA A 56 -10.58 3.55 0.05
CA ALA A 56 -12.00 3.75 0.27
C ALA A 56 -12.29 4.87 1.29
N VAL A 57 -13.38 5.62 1.06
CA VAL A 57 -13.75 6.81 1.86
C VAL A 57 -15.04 6.65 2.68
N ALA A 58 -15.66 5.47 2.62
CA ALA A 58 -16.84 5.16 3.43
C ALA A 58 -16.47 5.02 4.91
N SER A 59 -17.42 5.31 5.81
CA SER A 59 -17.16 5.14 7.25
C SER A 59 -16.83 3.69 7.60
N GLY A 60 -15.84 3.54 8.46
CA GLY A 60 -15.24 2.28 8.86
C GLY A 60 -14.25 1.69 7.85
N TRP A 61 -13.91 2.42 6.78
CA TRP A 61 -13.02 1.95 5.71
C TRP A 61 -11.83 2.90 5.56
N GLY A 62 -10.74 2.47 4.91
CA GLY A 62 -9.58 3.32 4.64
C GLY A 62 -9.03 4.03 5.88
N THR A 63 -8.87 5.35 5.80
CA THR A 63 -8.32 6.17 6.88
C THR A 63 -9.19 6.20 8.13
N ASP A 64 -10.52 6.06 8.00
CA ASP A 64 -11.42 5.99 9.17
C ASP A 64 -11.18 4.68 9.94
N TRP A 65 -11.06 3.54 9.24
CA TRP A 65 -10.71 2.26 9.86
C TRP A 65 -9.36 2.36 10.60
N LEU A 66 -8.35 2.95 9.94
CA LEU A 66 -7.00 3.05 10.51
C LEU A 66 -6.97 3.95 11.76
N ASN A 67 -7.70 5.06 11.74
CA ASN A 67 -7.81 5.94 12.89
C ASN A 67 -8.48 5.22 14.09
N GLN A 68 -9.55 4.45 13.84
CA GLN A 68 -10.17 3.62 14.87
C GLN A 68 -9.20 2.55 15.41
N PHE A 69 -8.37 1.96 14.55
CA PHE A 69 -7.37 0.99 14.97
C PHE A 69 -6.32 1.62 15.89
N PHE A 70 -5.82 2.83 15.57
CA PHE A 70 -4.90 3.55 16.46
C PHE A 70 -5.54 3.94 17.79
N GLY A 71 -6.85 4.22 17.83
CA GLY A 71 -7.58 4.40 19.09
C GLY A 71 -7.64 3.14 19.97
N ASN A 72 -7.64 1.95 19.36
CA ASN A 72 -7.70 0.65 20.06
C ASN A 72 -6.31 0.07 20.38
N CYS A 73 -5.25 0.52 19.71
CA CYS A 73 -3.91 -0.05 19.77
C CYS A 73 -2.88 1.03 20.14
N THR A 74 -2.70 1.26 21.44
CA THR A 74 -1.87 2.34 21.96
C THR A 74 -0.57 1.84 22.61
N SER A 75 0.42 2.74 22.66
CA SER A 75 1.70 2.52 23.35
C SER A 75 1.48 2.27 24.85
N PRO A 76 2.29 1.40 25.51
CA PRO A 76 3.47 0.69 24.97
C PRO A 76 3.15 -0.65 24.30
N ASN A 77 1.89 -1.08 24.32
CA ASN A 77 1.50 -2.43 23.88
C ASN A 77 1.27 -2.53 22.37
N CYS A 78 1.18 -1.39 21.68
CA CYS A 78 1.23 -1.30 20.22
C CYS A 78 2.14 -0.15 19.81
N THR A 79 3.06 -0.42 18.89
CA THR A 79 3.94 0.58 18.30
C THR A 79 4.02 0.40 16.80
N PHE A 80 4.10 1.50 16.07
CA PHE A 80 4.19 1.53 14.61
C PHE A 80 5.36 2.42 14.23
N ASP A 81 6.16 1.99 13.26
CA ASP A 81 7.32 2.74 12.79
C ASP A 81 7.03 3.45 11.44
N PHE A 82 6.04 2.97 10.69
CA PHE A 82 5.59 3.56 9.43
C PHE A 82 4.14 3.14 9.13
N ILE A 83 3.49 3.82 8.18
CA ILE A 83 2.14 3.47 7.73
C ILE A 83 2.16 3.05 6.26
N PRO A 84 1.88 1.77 5.96
CA PRO A 84 1.56 1.34 4.61
C PRO A 84 0.09 1.67 4.24
N PHE A 85 -0.17 1.91 2.96
CA PHE A 85 -1.54 2.03 2.42
C PHE A 85 -1.56 1.75 0.93
N HIS A 86 -2.76 1.48 0.41
CA HIS A 86 -3.00 1.16 -0.99
C HIS A 86 -3.77 2.27 -1.70
N TRP A 87 -3.56 2.38 -3.02
CA TRP A 87 -4.34 3.27 -3.85
C TRP A 87 -4.62 2.71 -5.25
N TYR A 88 -5.88 2.69 -5.64
CA TYR A 88 -6.29 2.37 -7.01
C TYR A 88 -7.25 3.45 -7.52
N GLY A 89 -7.01 3.95 -8.73
CA GLY A 89 -7.81 5.03 -9.31
C GLY A 89 -7.50 5.29 -10.78
N GLN A 90 -7.87 6.47 -11.31
CA GLN A 90 -7.76 6.78 -12.74
C GLN A 90 -7.02 8.10 -13.03
N SER A 91 -6.54 8.80 -12.00
CA SER A 91 -5.98 10.16 -12.10
C SER A 91 -4.72 10.27 -11.26
N VAL A 92 -3.63 10.77 -11.85
CA VAL A 92 -2.38 11.06 -11.13
C VAL A 92 -2.63 12.14 -10.08
N LEU A 93 -3.40 13.18 -10.43
CA LEU A 93 -3.73 14.25 -9.49
C LEU A 93 -4.51 13.73 -8.27
N ASP A 94 -5.43 12.79 -8.46
CA ASP A 94 -6.20 12.20 -7.37
C ASP A 94 -5.29 11.33 -6.47
N PHE A 95 -4.32 10.64 -7.06
CA PHE A 95 -3.30 9.90 -6.33
C PHE A 95 -2.44 10.83 -5.47
N GLU A 96 -1.85 11.87 -6.06
CA GLU A 96 -1.03 12.86 -5.35
C GLU A 96 -1.82 13.52 -4.20
N THR A 97 -3.07 13.92 -4.49
CA THR A 97 -4.00 14.51 -3.51
C THR A 97 -4.28 13.53 -2.38
N TYR A 98 -4.53 12.25 -2.70
CA TYR A 98 -4.78 11.23 -1.69
C TYR A 98 -3.55 11.03 -0.78
N VAL A 99 -2.36 10.89 -1.35
CA VAL A 99 -1.12 10.69 -0.59
C VAL A 99 -0.83 11.89 0.33
N ALA A 100 -0.98 13.12 -0.18
CA ALA A 100 -0.81 14.34 0.62
C ALA A 100 -1.84 14.45 1.76
N ASN A 101 -3.10 14.12 1.49
CA ASN A 101 -4.16 14.10 2.51
C ASN A 101 -3.91 13.00 3.55
N PHE A 102 -3.46 11.82 3.13
CA PHE A 102 -3.12 10.71 4.02
C PHE A 102 -2.01 11.12 5.00
N HIS A 103 -0.98 11.83 4.50
CA HIS A 103 0.06 12.39 5.36
C HIS A 103 -0.48 13.47 6.30
N THR A 104 -1.40 14.32 5.84
CA THR A 104 -2.04 15.34 6.69
C THR A 104 -2.80 14.71 7.86
N ILE A 105 -3.45 13.57 7.65
CA ILE A 105 -4.17 12.82 8.70
C ILE A 105 -3.17 12.16 9.68
N PHE A 106 -2.05 11.64 9.17
CA PHE A 106 -1.05 10.92 9.96
C PHE A 106 0.36 11.55 9.84
N PRO A 107 0.56 12.81 10.29
CA PRO A 107 1.74 13.60 9.94
C PRO A 107 3.05 13.13 10.59
N THR A 108 2.96 12.30 11.62
CA THR A 108 4.12 11.83 12.39
C THR A 108 4.78 10.59 11.80
N TYR A 109 4.15 9.92 10.84
CA TYR A 109 4.61 8.63 10.35
C TYR A 109 5.18 8.73 8.93
N PRO A 110 6.34 8.08 8.68
CA PRO A 110 6.76 7.78 7.32
C PRO A 110 5.70 6.95 6.59
N LEU A 111 5.44 7.29 5.34
CA LEU A 111 4.45 6.65 4.50
C LEU A 111 5.08 5.66 3.53
N TRP A 112 4.46 4.49 3.40
CA TRP A 112 4.79 3.47 2.40
C TRP A 112 3.57 3.25 1.50
N VAL A 113 3.69 3.54 0.20
CA VAL A 113 2.62 3.19 -0.76
C VAL A 113 2.84 1.74 -1.18
N THR A 114 2.29 0.78 -0.45
CA THR A 114 2.64 -0.64 -0.65
C THR A 114 1.97 -1.25 -1.88
N GLU A 115 0.88 -0.65 -2.36
CA GLU A 115 0.29 -0.95 -3.64
C GLU A 115 -0.28 0.33 -4.27
N PHE A 116 0.04 0.58 -5.55
CA PHE A 116 -0.72 1.53 -6.34
C PHE A 116 -0.82 1.16 -7.81
N GLN A 117 -1.94 1.53 -8.46
CA GLN A 117 -2.15 1.31 -9.90
C GLN A 117 -3.23 2.25 -10.48
N PHE A 118 -3.08 2.56 -11.78
CA PHE A 118 -4.08 3.29 -12.57
C PHE A 118 -4.94 2.32 -13.40
N THR A 119 -6.25 2.44 -13.26
CA THR A 119 -7.26 1.59 -13.88
C THR A 119 -7.91 2.30 -15.09
N GLY A 120 -8.54 1.52 -15.98
CA GLY A 120 -9.38 2.08 -17.05
C GLY A 120 -8.65 2.77 -18.21
N VAL A 121 -7.31 2.75 -18.26
CA VAL A 121 -6.49 3.38 -19.31
C VAL A 121 -5.63 2.34 -20.05
N SER A 122 -5.06 2.73 -21.21
CA SER A 122 -4.17 1.86 -21.99
C SER A 122 -2.84 1.62 -21.27
N ASN A 123 -2.11 0.55 -21.62
CA ASN A 123 -0.80 0.26 -20.99
C ASN A 123 0.24 1.38 -21.21
N VAL A 124 0.23 2.06 -22.36
CA VAL A 124 1.10 3.22 -22.63
C VAL A 124 0.71 4.39 -21.76
N THR A 125 -0.59 4.66 -21.61
CA THR A 125 -1.10 5.70 -20.71
C THR A 125 -0.77 5.37 -19.26
N THR A 126 -0.95 4.13 -18.83
CA THR A 126 -0.55 3.67 -17.49
C THR A 126 0.94 3.91 -17.26
N ALA A 127 1.82 3.55 -18.21
CA ALA A 127 3.25 3.79 -18.09
C ALA A 127 3.57 5.28 -17.87
N TYR A 128 2.95 6.16 -18.67
CA TYR A 128 3.11 7.61 -18.49
C TYR A 128 2.63 8.09 -17.10
N MET A 129 1.46 7.62 -16.65
CA MET A 129 0.91 8.00 -15.35
C MET A 129 1.77 7.50 -14.19
N VAL A 130 2.31 6.29 -14.30
CA VAL A 130 3.24 5.70 -13.33
C VAL A 130 4.52 6.52 -13.25
N LYS A 131 5.08 6.94 -14.39
CA LYS A 131 6.25 7.83 -14.42
C LYS A 131 5.99 9.11 -13.63
N GLN A 132 4.87 9.77 -13.89
CA GLN A 132 4.50 11.01 -13.18
C GLN A 132 4.32 10.77 -11.68
N ALA A 133 3.61 9.71 -11.31
CA ALA A 133 3.41 9.32 -9.91
C ALA A 133 4.74 9.05 -9.19
N MET A 134 5.65 8.26 -9.77
CA MET A 134 6.96 7.96 -9.16
C MET A 134 7.81 9.22 -9.00
N GLN A 135 7.89 10.07 -10.03
CA GLN A 135 8.62 11.34 -9.95
C GLN A 135 8.09 12.24 -8.83
N TRP A 136 6.77 12.28 -8.65
CA TRP A 136 6.16 13.04 -7.56
C TRP A 136 6.44 12.40 -6.19
N LEU A 137 6.31 11.08 -6.06
CA LEU A 137 6.59 10.34 -4.81
C LEU A 137 8.05 10.52 -4.37
N ASP A 138 9.00 10.46 -5.30
CA ASP A 138 10.44 10.69 -5.04
C ASP A 138 10.71 12.08 -4.45
N ALA A 139 9.87 13.07 -4.78
CA ALA A 139 9.98 14.44 -4.27
C ALA A 139 9.35 14.62 -2.87
N GLN A 140 8.63 13.62 -2.34
CA GLN A 140 7.97 13.71 -1.04
C GLN A 140 8.83 13.09 0.07
N SER A 141 9.41 13.92 0.94
CA SER A 141 10.27 13.43 2.04
C SER A 141 9.55 12.53 3.05
N TYR A 142 8.22 12.61 3.13
CA TYR A 142 7.39 11.78 3.99
C TYR A 142 7.02 10.42 3.36
N VAL A 143 7.25 10.22 2.06
CA VAL A 143 7.09 8.93 1.38
C VAL A 143 8.45 8.24 1.32
N VAL A 144 8.62 7.15 2.08
CA VAL A 144 9.92 6.48 2.19
C VAL A 144 10.03 5.30 1.24
N ARG A 145 8.90 4.67 0.86
CA ARG A 145 8.85 3.57 -0.10
C ARG A 145 7.55 3.60 -0.88
N TYR A 146 7.59 3.09 -2.10
CA TYR A 146 6.40 2.79 -2.87
C TYR A 146 6.63 1.50 -3.67
N SER A 147 5.52 0.82 -4.00
CA SER A 147 5.51 -0.38 -4.82
C SER A 147 4.31 -0.34 -5.74
N MET A 148 4.56 -0.28 -7.04
CA MET A 148 3.51 -0.36 -8.03
C MET A 148 2.96 -1.79 -8.11
N PHE A 149 1.63 -1.93 -8.14
CA PHE A 149 1.00 -3.23 -8.30
C PHE A 149 1.07 -3.67 -9.76
N GLY A 150 1.63 -4.85 -10.00
CA GLY A 150 1.59 -5.52 -11.30
C GLY A 150 2.84 -6.26 -11.78
N PRO A 151 3.74 -6.80 -10.93
CA PRO A 151 4.89 -7.61 -11.38
C PRO A 151 4.46 -9.01 -11.87
N MET A 152 3.49 -9.05 -12.79
CA MET A 152 2.84 -10.23 -13.35
C MET A 152 2.35 -9.92 -14.76
N ASN A 153 1.82 -10.93 -15.46
CA ASN A 153 1.26 -10.79 -16.80
C ASN A 153 -0.23 -10.34 -16.76
N PRO A 154 -0.78 -9.79 -17.87
CA PRO A 154 -2.16 -9.32 -17.95
C PRO A 154 -3.22 -10.29 -17.43
N ALA A 155 -3.06 -11.59 -17.70
CA ALA A 155 -3.99 -12.62 -17.23
C ALA A 155 -4.13 -12.70 -15.70
N ASN A 156 -3.11 -12.28 -14.94
CA ASN A 156 -3.09 -12.34 -13.48
C ASN A 156 -3.42 -11.00 -12.79
N MET A 157 -3.66 -9.93 -13.54
CA MET A 157 -3.86 -8.57 -13.01
C MET A 157 -5.22 -8.29 -12.34
N ALA A 158 -5.98 -9.32 -11.96
CA ALA A 158 -7.25 -9.18 -11.23
C ALA A 158 -8.21 -8.09 -11.79
N GLY A 159 -8.35 -8.01 -13.13
CA GLY A 159 -9.23 -7.05 -13.79
C GLY A 159 -8.58 -5.73 -14.24
N ILE A 160 -7.25 -5.58 -14.06
CA ILE A 160 -6.49 -4.39 -14.48
C ILE A 160 -5.37 -4.75 -15.49
N PRO A 161 -5.67 -5.45 -16.60
CA PRO A 161 -4.66 -6.06 -17.47
C PRO A 161 -3.63 -5.07 -18.05
N ASN A 162 -4.04 -3.82 -18.28
CA ASN A 162 -3.17 -2.77 -18.82
C ASN A 162 -2.10 -2.29 -17.83
N GLY A 163 -2.23 -2.62 -16.55
CA GLY A 163 -1.24 -2.35 -15.52
C GLY A 163 -0.14 -3.40 -15.38
N ALA A 164 -0.23 -4.51 -16.12
CA ALA A 164 0.75 -5.59 -16.04
C ALA A 164 2.16 -5.10 -16.42
N MET A 165 3.17 -5.51 -15.67
CA MET A 165 4.58 -5.22 -15.95
C MET A 165 5.22 -6.27 -16.85
N VAL A 166 4.72 -7.51 -16.85
CA VAL A 166 5.27 -8.63 -17.62
C VAL A 166 4.38 -8.91 -18.82
N LYS A 167 4.94 -9.24 -19.98
CA LYS A 167 4.16 -9.67 -21.15
C LYS A 167 3.46 -11.01 -20.89
N ASP A 168 2.39 -11.29 -21.63
CA ASP A 168 1.65 -12.56 -21.51
C ASP A 168 2.51 -13.79 -21.78
N ASP A 169 3.48 -13.69 -22.69
CA ASP A 169 4.42 -14.76 -23.03
C ASP A 169 5.59 -14.91 -22.04
N LEU A 170 5.66 -14.07 -21.01
CA LEU A 170 6.73 -14.03 -20.01
C LEU A 170 8.14 -13.76 -20.57
N THR A 171 8.25 -13.33 -21.83
CA THR A 171 9.55 -13.11 -22.49
C THR A 171 10.15 -11.73 -22.25
N GLY A 172 9.40 -10.83 -21.61
CA GLY A 172 9.88 -9.49 -21.31
C GLY A 172 8.85 -8.61 -20.62
N LEU A 173 9.19 -7.32 -20.55
CA LEU A 173 8.38 -6.31 -19.88
C LEU A 173 7.42 -5.62 -20.86
N THR A 174 6.26 -5.21 -20.35
CA THR A 174 5.33 -4.29 -21.02
C THR A 174 5.89 -2.86 -20.98
N PRO A 175 5.26 -1.87 -21.65
CA PRO A 175 5.61 -0.47 -21.44
C PRO A 175 5.60 -0.05 -19.97
N VAL A 176 4.64 -0.56 -19.20
CA VAL A 176 4.55 -0.30 -17.75
C VAL A 176 5.74 -0.89 -17.00
N GLY A 177 6.09 -2.14 -17.30
CA GLY A 177 7.24 -2.79 -16.66
C GLY A 177 8.57 -2.13 -17.01
N LEU A 178 8.74 -1.70 -18.26
CA LEU A 178 9.93 -0.97 -18.71
C LEU A 178 10.08 0.37 -17.98
N GLU A 179 9.00 1.14 -17.86
CA GLU A 179 9.02 2.40 -17.13
C GLU A 179 9.31 2.17 -15.64
N TYR A 180 8.62 1.25 -14.98
CA TYR A 180 8.80 0.97 -13.55
C TYR A 180 10.22 0.46 -13.23
N ALA A 181 10.83 -0.31 -14.14
CA ALA A 181 12.20 -0.80 -14.01
C ALA A 181 13.27 0.27 -14.35
N GLY A 182 12.89 1.47 -14.80
CA GLY A 182 13.82 2.51 -15.24
C GLY A 182 14.56 2.15 -16.54
N LEU A 183 13.90 1.39 -17.43
CA LEU A 183 14.46 0.88 -18.69
C LEU A 183 13.85 1.56 -19.93
N MET A 184 13.02 2.59 -19.75
CA MET A 184 12.40 3.36 -20.83
C MET A 184 13.18 4.64 -21.15
#